data_AF-A0A432Q4Z4-F1
#
_entry.id   AF-A0A432Q4Z4-F1
#
_cell.length_a   1.000
_cell.length_b   1.000
_cell.length_c   1.000
_cell.angle_alpha   90.00
_cell.angle_beta   90.00
_cell.angle_gamma   90.00
#
_symmetry.space_group_name_H-M   'P 1'
#
loop_
_entity.id
_entity.type
_entity.pdbx_description
1 polymer ?
#
loop_
_entity_poly.entity_id
_entity_poly.type
_entity_poly.pdbx_seq_one_letter_code
_entity_poly.pdbx_strand_id
1 'polypeptide(L)'
;MCVDLHTHSVFSDGTATPSELVELALERQLTGLALTDHDTTEGVDEFLRVAGSKNLPAISGLEISTLYQGISLHILGYGIDPDNPALCKWLAQLQQRRLERNQCILEKLNKLGIDISAEEVARVSAHGQTGRPHIARLLMAKGYAKNMNEAFRRYLGKHKPAWCRRLSYTASQSIDIIHQAGGIAVLAHPGQLD
;
A
#
# COMPACT_ATOMS: atom_id res chain seq x y z
N MET A 1 -14.16 15.68 17.52
CA MET A 1 -12.88 14.96 17.36
C MET A 1 -12.95 14.26 16.02
N CYS A 2 -12.08 14.65 15.08
CA CYS A 2 -12.04 14.10 13.73
C CYS A 2 -10.67 13.44 13.55
N VAL A 3 -10.63 12.16 13.24
CA VAL A 3 -9.40 11.39 13.09
C VAL A 3 -9.43 10.67 11.76
N ASP A 4 -8.27 10.48 11.15
CA ASP A 4 -8.10 9.59 10.01
C ASP A 4 -7.01 8.57 10.32
N LEU A 5 -7.40 7.31 10.43
CA LEU A 5 -6.50 6.23 10.83
C LEU A 5 -6.17 5.31 9.65
N HIS A 6 -6.48 5.68 8.41
CA HIS A 6 -6.17 4.86 7.25
C HIS A 6 -5.75 5.75 6.09
N THR A 7 -4.49 6.19 6.10
CA THR A 7 -3.92 7.05 5.06
C THR A 7 -2.66 6.45 4.45
N HIS A 8 -2.47 6.66 3.14
CA HIS A 8 -1.35 6.13 2.39
C HIS A 8 -0.52 7.29 1.83
N SER A 9 0.80 7.11 1.84
CA SER A 9 1.76 8.05 1.28
C SER A 9 2.36 7.53 -0.02
N VAL A 10 3.29 8.30 -0.59
CA VAL A 10 4.13 7.88 -1.72
C VAL A 10 4.99 6.64 -1.44
N PHE A 11 5.16 6.21 -0.19
CA PHE A 11 5.89 4.97 0.12
C PHE A 11 5.12 3.71 -0.25
N SER A 12 3.81 3.81 -0.47
CA SER A 12 3.03 2.75 -1.10
C SER A 12 2.28 3.25 -2.33
N ASP A 13 0.97 3.45 -2.27
CA ASP A 13 0.15 3.88 -3.41
C ASP A 13 -0.58 5.20 -3.22
N GLY A 14 -0.24 5.96 -2.18
CA GLY A 14 -0.67 7.34 -2.00
C GLY A 14 -0.06 8.30 -3.02
N THR A 15 -0.42 9.57 -2.89
CA THR A 15 0.07 10.65 -3.77
C THR A 15 0.70 11.82 -3.02
N ALA A 16 0.64 11.81 -1.69
CA ALA A 16 1.24 12.80 -0.81
C ALA A 16 2.41 12.15 -0.05
N THR A 17 3.48 12.89 0.18
CA THR A 17 4.55 12.51 1.11
C THR A 17 4.02 12.42 2.54
N PRO A 18 4.71 11.71 3.46
CA PRO A 18 4.34 11.73 4.87
C PRO A 18 4.23 13.15 5.44
N SER A 19 5.14 14.05 5.08
CA SER A 19 5.07 15.45 5.45
C SER A 19 3.80 16.14 4.93
N GLU A 20 3.48 16.00 3.64
CA GLU A 20 2.27 16.60 3.04
C GLU A 20 0.98 16.04 3.66
N LEU A 21 0.94 14.75 4.02
CA LEU A 21 -0.21 14.16 4.72
C LEU A 21 -0.48 14.85 6.07
N VAL A 22 0.58 15.16 6.82
CA VAL A 22 0.45 15.89 8.10
C VAL A 22 -0.06 17.31 7.85
N GLU A 23 0.43 18.01 6.83
CA GLU A 23 -0.07 19.35 6.46
C GLU A 23 -1.55 19.32 6.09
N LEU A 24 -1.94 18.39 5.22
CA LEU A 24 -3.33 18.22 4.80
C LEU A 24 -4.24 17.91 6.00
N ALA A 25 -3.78 17.09 6.94
CA ALA A 25 -4.54 16.79 8.15
C ALA A 25 -4.79 18.04 9.00
N LEU A 26 -3.79 18.91 9.15
CA LEU A 26 -3.93 20.18 9.88
C LEU A 26 -4.86 21.16 9.15
N GLU A 27 -4.72 21.30 7.83
CA GLU A 27 -5.63 22.11 7.01
C GLU A 27 -7.09 21.66 7.14
N ARG A 28 -7.30 20.34 7.29
CA ARG A 28 -8.62 19.73 7.51
C ARG A 28 -9.04 19.64 8.98
N GLN A 29 -8.26 20.23 9.89
CA GLN A 29 -8.55 20.28 11.33
C GLN A 29 -8.72 18.88 11.96
N LEU A 30 -7.98 17.89 11.45
CA LEU A 30 -7.90 16.58 12.07
C LEU A 30 -7.18 16.68 13.41
N THR A 31 -7.68 15.92 14.38
CA THR A 31 -7.15 15.82 15.75
C THR A 31 -6.31 14.56 15.96
N GLY A 32 -6.16 13.72 14.94
CA GLY A 32 -5.35 12.51 14.99
C GLY A 32 -5.18 11.89 13.60
N LEU A 33 -4.01 11.30 13.36
CA LEU A 33 -3.64 10.72 12.05
C LEU A 33 -2.84 9.41 12.21
N ALA A 34 -3.03 8.45 11.32
CA ALA A 34 -2.13 7.30 11.19
C ALA A 34 -1.69 7.12 9.75
N LEU A 35 -0.40 6.83 9.56
CA LEU A 35 0.16 6.40 8.28
C LEU A 35 0.12 4.87 8.22
N THR A 36 -0.55 4.33 7.20
CA THR A 36 -0.79 2.89 7.06
C THR A 36 -0.47 2.41 5.65
N ASP A 37 0.73 2.73 5.18
CA ASP A 37 1.18 2.32 3.85
C ASP A 37 1.13 0.79 3.64
N HIS A 38 0.88 0.38 2.39
CA HIS A 38 0.81 -1.04 2.05
C HIS A 38 2.16 -1.76 2.14
N ASP A 39 2.24 -2.77 3.01
CA ASP A 39 3.39 -3.67 3.18
C ASP A 39 4.75 -2.94 3.38
N THR A 40 4.74 -1.76 3.99
CA THR A 40 5.97 -1.01 4.31
C THR A 40 5.77 -0.09 5.51
N THR A 41 6.87 0.23 6.19
CA THR A 41 6.94 1.19 7.30
C THR A 41 7.92 2.34 7.01
N GLU A 42 8.48 2.40 5.79
CA GLU A 42 9.56 3.34 5.43
C GLU A 42 9.19 4.82 5.61
N GLY A 43 7.91 5.19 5.48
CA GLY A 43 7.44 6.55 5.69
C GLY A 43 7.15 6.93 7.15
N VAL A 44 7.17 5.97 8.09
CA VAL A 44 6.70 6.17 9.47
C VAL A 44 7.60 7.11 10.26
N ASP A 45 8.93 7.04 10.09
CA ASP A 45 9.86 7.93 10.81
C ASP A 45 9.63 9.40 10.44
N GLU A 46 9.60 9.71 9.13
CA GLU A 46 9.30 11.06 8.63
C GLU A 46 7.95 11.55 9.13
N PHE A 47 6.92 10.69 9.00
CA PHE A 47 5.55 10.97 9.44
C PHE A 47 5.47 11.39 10.91
N LEU A 48 6.01 10.56 11.82
CA LEU A 48 5.96 10.81 13.25
C LEU A 48 6.77 12.05 13.64
N ARG A 49 7.94 12.25 13.04
CA ARG A 49 8.78 13.42 13.29
C ARG A 49 8.07 14.71 12.89
N VAL A 50 7.41 14.75 11.74
CA VAL A 50 6.69 15.94 11.25
C VAL A 50 5.40 16.19 12.03
N ALA A 51 4.63 15.14 12.33
CA ALA A 51 3.46 15.27 13.19
C ALA A 51 3.82 15.79 14.59
N GLY A 52 4.90 15.27 15.18
CA GLY A 52 5.42 15.70 16.47
C GLY A 52 5.84 17.18 16.49
N SER A 53 6.53 17.66 15.45
CA SER A 53 6.93 19.08 15.38
C SER A 53 5.75 20.06 15.27
N LYS A 54 4.59 19.55 14.84
CA LYS A 54 3.34 20.29 14.69
C LYS A 54 2.34 20.05 15.82
N ASN A 55 2.70 19.25 16.83
CA ASN A 55 1.81 18.82 17.92
C ASN A 55 0.51 18.14 17.43
N LEU A 56 0.56 17.44 16.28
CA LEU A 56 -0.54 16.62 15.81
C LEU A 56 -0.38 15.21 16.40
N PRO A 57 -1.37 14.69 17.17
CA PRO A 57 -1.35 13.30 17.60
C PRO A 57 -1.27 12.36 16.40
N ALA A 58 -0.24 11.52 16.36
CA ALA A 58 0.00 10.60 15.26
C ALA A 58 0.42 9.22 15.77
N ILE A 59 0.01 8.18 15.07
CA ILE A 59 0.32 6.79 15.42
C ILE A 59 0.98 6.12 14.23
N SER A 60 2.03 5.33 14.48
CA SER A 60 2.63 4.46 13.48
C SER A 60 1.63 3.42 13.00
N GLY A 61 1.72 3.05 11.74
CA GLY A 61 0.94 1.93 11.24
C GLY A 61 1.45 1.38 9.93
N LEU A 62 0.74 0.35 9.47
CA LEU A 62 0.90 -0.25 8.16
C LEU A 62 -0.41 -0.96 7.76
N GLU A 63 -0.63 -1.12 6.47
CA GLU A 63 -1.70 -1.99 5.96
C GLU A 63 -1.10 -3.23 5.33
N ILE A 64 -1.25 -4.37 6.01
CA ILE A 64 -0.76 -5.65 5.53
C ILE A 64 -1.74 -6.28 4.55
N SER A 65 -1.20 -6.56 3.38
CA SER A 65 -1.89 -7.25 2.32
C SER A 65 -1.88 -8.77 2.58
N THR A 66 -3.03 -9.37 2.92
CA THR A 66 -3.13 -10.78 3.38
C THR A 66 -4.17 -11.65 2.66
N LEU A 67 -4.28 -12.92 3.04
CA LEU A 67 -5.24 -13.90 2.54
C LEU A 67 -5.96 -14.63 3.68
N TYR A 68 -7.26 -14.83 3.55
CA TYR A 68 -8.07 -15.69 4.42
C TYR A 68 -8.97 -16.58 3.58
N GLN A 69 -8.80 -17.90 3.68
CA GLN A 69 -9.58 -18.89 2.92
C GLN A 69 -9.65 -18.62 1.39
N GLY A 70 -8.57 -18.06 0.81
CA GLY A 70 -8.51 -17.69 -0.61
C GLY A 70 -9.11 -16.33 -0.96
N ILE A 71 -9.69 -15.63 0.01
CA ILE A 71 -10.18 -14.25 -0.09
C ILE A 71 -9.03 -13.30 0.23
N SER A 72 -8.83 -12.29 -0.62
CA SER A 72 -7.86 -11.22 -0.37
C SER A 72 -8.50 -10.19 0.55
N LEU A 73 -7.86 -9.90 1.67
CA LEU A 73 -8.26 -8.85 2.60
C LEU A 73 -7.02 -8.12 3.12
N HIS A 74 -7.21 -7.01 3.82
CA HIS A 74 -6.12 -6.27 4.42
C HIS A 74 -6.30 -6.15 5.95
N ILE A 75 -5.18 -6.19 6.67
CA ILE A 75 -5.14 -6.01 8.12
C ILE A 75 -4.28 -4.78 8.41
N LEU A 76 -4.88 -3.80 9.09
CA LEU A 76 -4.19 -2.63 9.61
C LEU A 76 -3.46 -3.02 10.88
N GLY A 77 -2.23 -2.54 11.03
CA GLY A 77 -1.48 -2.56 12.28
C GLY A 77 -1.31 -1.15 12.80
N TYR A 78 -1.68 -0.89 14.06
CA TYR A 78 -1.53 0.42 14.71
C TYR A 78 -0.61 0.36 15.90
N GLY A 79 0.21 1.39 16.09
CA GLY A 79 1.14 1.49 17.22
C GLY A 79 2.27 0.47 17.16
N ILE A 80 2.61 0.02 15.95
CA ILE A 80 3.72 -0.89 15.69
C ILE A 80 5.07 -0.19 15.89
N ASP A 81 6.05 -0.95 16.37
CA ASP A 81 7.48 -0.61 16.26
C ASP A 81 7.92 -0.82 14.80
N PRO A 82 8.18 0.26 14.03
CA PRO A 82 8.53 0.15 12.61
C PRO A 82 9.92 -0.45 12.39
N ASP A 83 10.77 -0.45 13.42
CA ASP A 83 12.14 -0.96 13.37
C ASP A 83 12.24 -2.40 13.90
N ASN A 84 11.11 -3.01 14.28
CA ASN A 84 11.08 -4.37 14.78
C ASN A 84 11.72 -5.35 13.77
N PRO A 85 12.84 -6.03 14.12
CA PRO A 85 13.60 -6.81 13.13
C PRO A 85 12.80 -7.96 12.49
N ALA A 86 11.87 -8.55 13.23
CA ALA A 86 11.01 -9.61 12.69
C ALA A 86 10.04 -9.04 11.66
N LEU A 87 9.42 -7.90 11.95
CA LEU A 87 8.54 -7.19 11.01
C LEU A 87 9.30 -6.78 9.75
N CYS A 88 10.46 -6.13 9.87
CA CYS A 88 11.27 -5.69 8.73
C CYS A 88 11.65 -6.86 7.81
N LYS A 89 12.14 -7.97 8.38
CA LYS A 89 12.46 -9.19 7.61
C LYS A 89 11.23 -9.79 6.93
N TRP A 90 10.07 -9.69 7.57
CA TRP A 90 8.82 -10.23 7.07
C TRP A 90 8.27 -9.40 5.91
N LEU A 91 8.30 -8.06 6.05
CA LEU A 91 7.90 -7.11 5.02
C LEU A 91 8.80 -7.21 3.77
N ALA A 92 10.13 -7.33 3.95
CA ALA A 92 11.05 -7.49 2.83
C ALA A 92 10.67 -8.66 1.89
N GLN A 93 10.13 -9.75 2.43
CA GLN A 93 9.66 -10.88 1.63
C GLN A 93 8.37 -10.57 0.85
N LEU A 94 7.43 -9.83 1.44
CA LEU A 94 6.25 -9.35 0.73
C LEU A 94 6.62 -8.39 -0.40
N GLN A 95 7.58 -7.52 -0.12
CA GLN A 95 8.08 -6.53 -1.05
C GLN A 95 8.73 -7.17 -2.27
N GLN A 96 9.59 -8.19 -2.06
CA GLN A 96 10.19 -8.98 -3.13
C GLN A 96 9.12 -9.69 -3.99
N ARG A 97 8.13 -10.34 -3.37
CA ARG A 97 7.04 -11.01 -4.10
C ARG A 97 6.18 -10.02 -4.89
N ARG A 98 6.03 -8.80 -4.41
CA ARG A 98 5.31 -7.73 -5.10
C ARG A 98 6.06 -7.28 -6.36
N LEU A 99 7.38 -7.17 -6.29
CA LEU A 99 8.23 -6.88 -7.46
C LEU A 99 8.09 -7.97 -8.53
N GLU A 100 8.21 -9.24 -8.14
CA GLU A 100 8.03 -10.39 -9.05
C GLU A 100 6.64 -10.40 -9.69
N ARG A 101 5.59 -10.09 -8.91
CA ARG A 101 4.23 -9.99 -9.44
C ARG A 101 4.10 -8.84 -10.43
N ASN A 102 4.69 -7.69 -10.14
CA ASN A 102 4.64 -6.55 -11.06
C ASN A 102 5.33 -6.89 -12.38
N GLN A 103 6.47 -7.58 -12.35
CA GLN A 103 7.13 -8.07 -13.56
C GLN A 103 6.22 -9.01 -14.37
N CYS A 104 5.57 -9.98 -13.72
CA CYS A 104 4.57 -10.85 -14.35
C CYS A 104 3.42 -10.06 -15.03
N ILE A 105 2.93 -9.01 -14.38
CA ILE A 105 1.86 -8.16 -14.92
C ILE A 105 2.37 -7.43 -16.18
N LEU A 106 3.57 -6.84 -16.11
CA LEU A 106 4.17 -6.11 -17.23
C LEU A 106 4.40 -7.00 -18.43
N GLU A 107 4.92 -8.21 -18.24
CA GLU A 107 5.09 -9.19 -19.32
C GLU A 107 3.77 -9.54 -20.00
N LYS A 108 2.70 -9.71 -19.22
CA LYS A 108 1.36 -9.98 -19.77
C LYS A 108 0.81 -8.78 -20.54
N LEU A 109 1.01 -7.56 -20.05
CA LEU A 109 0.60 -6.34 -20.77
C LEU A 109 1.37 -6.20 -22.10
N ASN A 110 2.68 -6.42 -22.10
CA ASN A 110 3.50 -6.38 -23.33
C ASN A 110 3.04 -7.42 -24.36
N LYS A 111 2.67 -8.63 -23.94
CA LYS A 111 2.09 -9.67 -24.81
C LYS A 111 0.74 -9.25 -25.43
N LEU A 112 0.04 -8.29 -24.85
CA LEU A 112 -1.20 -7.71 -25.37
C LEU A 112 -0.95 -6.51 -26.29
N GLY A 113 0.31 -6.19 -26.61
CA GLY A 113 0.68 -5.02 -27.42
C GLY A 113 0.63 -3.70 -26.65
N ILE A 114 0.64 -3.75 -25.32
CA ILE A 114 0.71 -2.56 -24.46
C ILE A 114 2.18 -2.31 -24.14
N ASP A 115 2.73 -1.23 -24.69
CA ASP A 115 4.09 -0.81 -24.42
C ASP A 115 4.19 -0.24 -23.00
N ILE A 116 4.80 -0.98 -22.09
CA ILE A 116 4.97 -0.59 -20.68
C ILE A 116 6.21 -1.26 -20.09
N SER A 117 7.06 -0.46 -19.44
CA SER A 117 8.32 -0.95 -18.88
C SER A 117 8.38 -0.87 -17.35
N ALA A 118 9.28 -1.65 -16.74
CA ALA A 118 9.53 -1.61 -15.31
C ALA A 118 10.13 -0.25 -14.89
N GLU A 119 10.97 0.35 -15.73
CA GLU A 119 11.55 1.68 -15.53
C GLU A 119 10.48 2.76 -15.53
N GLU A 120 9.48 2.68 -16.41
CA GLU A 120 8.35 3.61 -16.40
C GLU A 120 7.54 3.48 -15.10
N VAL A 121 7.25 2.26 -14.65
CA VAL A 121 6.53 2.02 -13.39
C VAL A 121 7.33 2.54 -12.19
N ALA A 122 8.64 2.34 -12.18
CA ALA A 122 9.51 2.86 -11.13
C ALA A 122 9.50 4.40 -11.09
N ARG A 123 9.40 5.09 -12.23
CA ARG A 123 9.28 6.56 -12.25
C ARG A 123 7.94 7.08 -11.72
N VAL A 124 6.88 6.26 -11.72
CA VAL A 124 5.58 6.65 -11.13
C VAL A 124 5.64 6.67 -9.61
N SER A 125 6.56 5.92 -8.99
CA SER A 125 6.77 5.88 -7.54
C SER A 125 8.20 6.32 -7.24
N ALA A 126 8.41 7.63 -7.00
CA ALA A 126 9.74 8.16 -6.68
C ALA A 126 10.32 7.56 -5.39
N HIS A 127 9.45 7.06 -4.52
CA HIS A 127 9.77 6.39 -3.26
C HIS A 127 8.93 5.11 -3.14
N GLY A 128 9.44 4.10 -2.44
CA GLY A 128 8.67 2.95 -2.00
C GLY A 128 8.14 1.97 -3.07
N GLN A 129 7.07 1.27 -2.70
CA GLN A 129 6.67 0.01 -3.32
C GLN A 129 5.62 0.17 -4.43
N THR A 130 5.99 -0.23 -5.65
CA THR A 130 5.07 -0.19 -6.79
C THR A 130 4.03 -1.32 -6.78
N GLY A 131 2.92 -1.14 -7.49
CA GLY A 131 1.82 -2.09 -7.49
C GLY A 131 0.81 -1.82 -8.60
N ARG A 132 -0.29 -2.59 -8.62
CA ARG A 132 -1.36 -2.43 -9.62
C ARG A 132 -1.88 -0.99 -9.75
N PRO A 133 -2.05 -0.20 -8.66
CA PRO A 133 -2.45 1.20 -8.79
C PRO A 133 -1.48 2.03 -9.64
N HIS A 134 -0.17 1.86 -9.47
CA HIS A 134 0.87 2.52 -10.27
C HIS A 134 0.81 2.11 -11.75
N ILE A 135 0.67 0.81 -12.01
CA ILE A 135 0.51 0.29 -13.37
C ILE A 135 -0.78 0.84 -14.00
N ALA A 136 -1.87 0.95 -13.23
CA ALA A 136 -3.12 1.54 -13.71
C ALA A 136 -2.97 3.02 -14.09
N ARG A 137 -2.26 3.81 -13.26
CA ARG A 137 -1.93 5.21 -13.58
C ARG A 137 -1.11 5.32 -14.87
N LEU A 138 -0.15 4.42 -15.07
CA LEU A 138 0.66 4.39 -16.29
C LEU A 138 -0.16 4.00 -17.53
N LEU A 139 -1.05 3.01 -17.40
CA LEU A 139 -2.01 2.66 -18.46
C LEU A 139 -2.89 3.85 -18.83
N MET A 140 -3.31 4.66 -17.86
CA MET A 140 -4.07 5.87 -18.11
C MET A 140 -3.23 6.95 -18.81
N ALA A 141 -2.02 7.21 -18.31
CA ALA A 141 -1.11 8.21 -18.87
C ALA A 141 -0.76 7.91 -20.34
N LYS A 142 -0.63 6.62 -20.70
CA LYS A 142 -0.36 6.17 -22.08
C LYS A 142 -1.63 5.99 -22.94
N GLY A 143 -2.81 6.32 -22.40
CA GLY A 143 -4.07 6.28 -23.16
C GLY A 143 -4.70 4.88 -23.33
N TYR A 144 -4.18 3.85 -22.67
CA TYR A 144 -4.74 2.50 -22.72
C TYR A 144 -6.01 2.31 -21.86
N ALA A 145 -6.26 3.22 -20.91
CA ALA A 145 -7.47 3.26 -20.09
C ALA A 145 -7.90 4.71 -19.79
N LYS A 146 -9.20 5.00 -19.70
CA LYS A 146 -9.69 6.35 -19.41
C LYS A 146 -9.62 6.73 -17.93
N ASN A 147 -9.69 5.72 -17.05
CA ASN A 147 -9.69 5.89 -15.60
C ASN A 147 -9.26 4.60 -14.89
N MET A 148 -9.06 4.70 -13.57
CA MET A 148 -8.63 3.58 -12.72
C MET A 148 -9.57 2.38 -12.85
N ASN A 149 -10.88 2.60 -12.78
CA ASN A 149 -11.87 1.53 -12.87
C ASN A 149 -11.78 0.79 -14.20
N GLU A 150 -11.57 1.50 -15.31
CA GLU A 150 -11.36 0.88 -16.61
C GLU A 150 -10.07 0.05 -16.64
N ALA A 151 -8.95 0.58 -16.12
CA ALA A 151 -7.69 -0.14 -16.07
C ALA A 151 -7.81 -1.48 -15.31
N PHE A 152 -8.47 -1.47 -14.15
CA PHE A 152 -8.74 -2.69 -13.39
C PHE A 152 -9.73 -3.62 -14.10
N ARG A 153 -10.83 -3.09 -14.63
CA ARG A 153 -11.86 -3.90 -15.32
C ARG A 153 -11.35 -4.56 -16.60
N ARG A 154 -10.47 -3.89 -17.35
CA ARG A 154 -9.94 -4.39 -18.63
C ARG A 154 -8.70 -5.27 -18.46
N TYR A 155 -7.80 -4.93 -17.54
CA TYR A 155 -6.46 -5.53 -17.52
C TYR A 155 -6.05 -6.14 -16.17
N LEU A 156 -6.21 -5.41 -15.07
CA LEU A 156 -5.50 -5.70 -13.81
C LEU A 156 -6.34 -6.42 -12.72
N GLY A 157 -7.66 -6.45 -12.88
CA GLY A 157 -8.60 -7.06 -11.95
C GLY A 157 -8.46 -8.57 -11.86
N LYS A 158 -9.08 -9.19 -10.85
CA LYS A 158 -9.07 -10.65 -10.70
C LYS A 158 -9.58 -11.32 -11.99
N HIS A 159 -8.88 -12.34 -12.47
CA HIS A 159 -9.16 -13.06 -13.73
C HIS A 159 -9.09 -12.23 -15.02
N LYS A 160 -8.54 -11.01 -14.99
CA LYS A 160 -8.32 -10.20 -16.20
C LYS A 160 -7.01 -10.58 -16.91
N PRO A 161 -6.81 -10.19 -18.18
CA PRO A 161 -5.71 -10.66 -19.01
C PRO A 161 -4.32 -10.48 -18.41
N ALA A 162 -4.07 -9.38 -17.69
CA ALA A 162 -2.79 -9.11 -17.04
C ALA A 162 -2.76 -9.51 -15.56
N TRP A 163 -3.77 -10.22 -15.05
CA TRP A 163 -3.84 -10.62 -13.66
C TRP A 163 -2.77 -11.67 -13.32
N CYS A 164 -1.98 -11.39 -12.29
CA CYS A 164 -1.08 -12.36 -11.65
C CYS A 164 -1.49 -12.55 -10.19
N ARG A 165 -1.58 -13.80 -9.74
CA ARG A 165 -1.96 -14.12 -8.36
C ARG A 165 -0.95 -13.51 -7.38
N ARG A 166 -1.44 -12.79 -6.38
CA ARG A 166 -0.58 -12.33 -5.26
C ARG A 166 -0.33 -13.50 -4.33
N LEU A 167 0.93 -13.79 -4.05
CA LEU A 167 1.30 -14.63 -2.92
C LEU A 167 1.41 -13.74 -1.69
N SER A 168 0.70 -14.09 -0.64
CA SER A 168 0.69 -13.35 0.62
C SER A 168 0.65 -14.31 1.79
N TYR A 169 1.00 -13.79 2.95
CA TYR A 169 0.79 -14.48 4.20
C TYR A 169 -0.70 -14.61 4.53
N THR A 170 -1.02 -15.49 5.47
CA THR A 170 -2.39 -15.64 5.96
C THR A 170 -2.75 -14.51 6.93
N ALA A 171 -4.05 -14.27 7.12
CA ALA A 171 -4.52 -13.26 8.07
C ALA A 171 -3.98 -13.51 9.49
N SER A 172 -3.91 -14.78 9.92
CA SER A 172 -3.32 -15.16 11.21
C SER A 172 -1.85 -14.72 11.30
N GLN A 173 -1.04 -15.05 10.30
CA GLN A 173 0.39 -14.67 10.28
C GLN A 173 0.57 -13.15 10.29
N SER A 174 -0.32 -12.42 9.60
CA SER A 174 -0.33 -10.95 9.58
C SER A 174 -0.68 -10.36 10.95
N ILE A 175 -1.64 -10.95 11.66
CA ILE A 175 -2.00 -10.54 13.02
C ILE A 175 -0.84 -10.83 13.99
N ASP A 176 -0.24 -12.02 13.89
CA ASP A 176 0.86 -12.43 14.76
C ASP A 176 2.07 -11.48 14.64
N ILE A 177 2.45 -11.09 13.41
CA ILE A 177 3.59 -10.19 13.20
C ILE A 177 3.30 -8.76 13.67
N ILE A 178 2.04 -8.28 13.55
CA ILE A 178 1.63 -6.98 14.09
C ILE A 178 1.76 -6.97 15.61
N HIS A 179 1.26 -8.02 16.29
CA HIS A 179 1.37 -8.14 17.74
C HIS A 179 2.83 -8.30 18.19
N GLN A 180 3.65 -9.04 17.44
CA GLN A 180 5.08 -9.17 17.72
C GLN A 180 5.82 -7.82 17.60
N ALA A 181 5.34 -6.93 16.72
CA ALA A 181 5.82 -5.55 16.61
C ALA A 181 5.17 -4.60 17.65
N GLY A 182 4.40 -5.11 18.62
CA GLY A 182 3.78 -4.32 19.68
C GLY A 182 2.50 -3.58 19.29
N GLY A 183 2.03 -3.75 18.06
CA GLY A 183 0.85 -3.05 17.56
C GLY A 183 -0.47 -3.79 17.81
N ILE A 184 -1.56 -3.15 17.38
CA ILE A 184 -2.92 -3.69 17.41
C ILE A 184 -3.36 -3.98 15.98
N ALA A 185 -3.85 -5.20 15.74
CA ALA A 185 -4.37 -5.62 14.44
C ALA A 185 -5.87 -5.28 14.28
N VAL A 186 -6.25 -4.71 13.14
CA VAL A 186 -7.63 -4.34 12.80
C VAL A 186 -7.96 -4.77 11.36
N LEU A 187 -9.14 -5.35 11.14
CA LEU A 187 -9.62 -5.66 9.79
C LEU A 187 -9.94 -4.36 9.03
N ALA A 188 -9.27 -4.15 7.90
CA ALA A 188 -9.50 -2.99 7.06
C ALA A 188 -10.79 -3.16 6.24
N HIS A 189 -11.50 -2.05 6.01
CA HIS A 189 -12.63 -1.91 5.07
C HIS A 189 -13.52 -3.17 4.87
N PRO A 190 -14.09 -3.76 5.94
CA PRO A 190 -14.79 -5.05 5.87
C PRO A 190 -16.00 -5.06 4.90
N GLY A 191 -16.57 -3.90 4.59
CA GLY A 191 -17.65 -3.77 3.59
C GLY A 191 -17.20 -3.93 2.14
N GLN A 192 -15.90 -4.08 1.86
CA GLN A 192 -15.34 -4.37 0.54
C GLN A 192 -14.98 -5.85 0.36
N LEU A 193 -15.22 -6.68 1.36
CA LEU A 193 -15.03 -8.12 1.24
C LEU A 193 -16.15 -8.72 0.39
N ASP A 194 -15.76 -9.53 -0.61
CA ASP A 194 -16.68 -10.31 -1.46
C ASP A 194 -17.48 -11.34 -0.65
#